data_AF-A0A285V959-F1
#
_entry.id   AF-A0A285V959-F1
#
_cell.length_a   1.000
_cell.length_b   1.000
_cell.length_c   1.000
_cell.angle_alpha   90.00
_cell.angle_beta   90.00
_cell.angle_gamma   90.00
#
_symmetry.space_group_name_H-M   'P 1'
#
loop_
_entity.id
_entity.type
_entity.pdbx_description
1 polymer ?
#
loop_
_entity_poly.entity_id
_entity_poly.type
_entity_poly.pdbx_seq_one_letter_code
_entity_poly.pdbx_strand_id
1 'polypeptide(L)'
;MSVPAAAATRLPPALAIVAAPLAVLSAFAPGFFFLVALGFSGGNLSGLEWLLLVVPLGLSLGLLTGAVLLLLGRSWRVVAVSGAVLALLIIGGTLFGGWAEDALGFALATGLFPAAAAVLASLPGVRAWVAARRATS
;
A
#
# COMPACT_ATOMS: atom_id res chain seq x y z
N MET A 1 27.38 27.16 11.90
CA MET A 1 26.34 27.42 10.89
C MET A 1 25.10 26.62 11.28
N SER A 2 24.13 27.26 11.92
CA SER A 2 22.82 26.65 12.19
C SER A 2 21.97 26.75 10.93
N VAL A 3 21.72 25.61 10.27
CA VAL A 3 20.75 25.53 9.17
C VAL A 3 19.39 25.95 9.74
N PRO A 4 18.68 26.93 9.16
CA PRO A 4 17.36 27.29 9.65
C PRO A 4 16.48 26.05 9.54
N ALA A 5 15.82 25.68 10.65
CA ALA A 5 14.77 24.69 10.65
C ALA A 5 13.67 25.21 9.72
N ALA A 6 13.72 24.80 8.45
CA ALA A 6 12.70 25.16 7.48
C ALA A 6 11.35 24.79 8.10
N ALA A 7 10.52 25.79 8.36
CA ALA A 7 9.22 25.60 8.97
C ALA A 7 8.50 24.53 8.15
N ALA A 8 8.33 23.34 8.73
CA ALA A 8 7.73 22.23 8.04
C ALA A 8 6.33 22.66 7.62
N THR A 9 6.09 22.78 6.32
CA THR A 9 4.77 23.12 5.81
C THR A 9 3.76 22.12 6.37
N ARG A 10 2.68 22.63 6.98
CA ARG A 10 1.63 21.78 7.55
C ARG A 10 0.93 20.93 6.47
N LEU A 11 0.94 21.43 5.24
CA LEU A 11 0.37 20.76 4.08
C LEU A 11 1.28 19.62 3.59
N PRO A 12 0.72 18.43 3.35
CA PRO A 12 1.48 17.33 2.76
C PRO A 12 1.92 17.67 1.34
N PRO A 13 3.08 17.15 0.89
CA PRO A 13 3.52 17.30 -0.49
C PRO A 13 2.53 16.63 -1.46
N ALA A 14 2.37 17.17 -2.66
CA ALA A 14 1.45 16.65 -3.68
C ALA A 14 1.63 15.14 -3.92
N LEU A 15 2.88 14.64 -3.89
CA LEU A 15 3.18 13.22 -4.06
C LEU A 15 2.63 12.35 -2.93
N ALA A 16 2.58 12.84 -1.69
CA ALA A 16 1.94 12.13 -0.59
C ALA A 16 0.41 12.15 -0.73
N ILE A 17 -0.15 13.26 -1.23
CA ILE A 17 -1.58 13.39 -1.55
C ILE A 17 -1.98 12.41 -2.66
N VAL A 18 -1.11 12.17 -3.65
CA VAL A 18 -1.37 11.18 -4.73
C VAL A 18 -1.12 9.74 -4.26
N ALA A 19 -0.13 9.51 -3.41
CA ALA A 19 0.17 8.18 -2.89
C ALA A 19 -0.97 7.61 -2.03
N ALA A 20 -1.65 8.45 -1.24
CA ALA A 20 -2.75 8.04 -0.37
C ALA A 20 -3.95 7.40 -1.11
N PRO A 21 -4.58 8.04 -2.12
CA PRO A 21 -5.68 7.43 -2.87
C PRO A 21 -5.22 6.18 -3.64
N LEU A 22 -3.98 6.15 -4.17
CA LEU A 22 -3.45 4.93 -4.79
C LEU A 22 -3.36 3.78 -3.78
N ALA A 23 -2.89 4.04 -2.56
CA ALA A 23 -2.86 3.05 -1.48
C ALA A 23 -4.28 2.57 -1.10
N VAL A 24 -5.24 3.49 -1.02
CA VAL A 24 -6.65 3.18 -0.72
C VAL A 24 -7.26 2.32 -1.83
N LEU A 25 -7.12 2.73 -3.10
CA LEU A 25 -7.62 1.96 -4.25
C LEU A 25 -6.99 0.56 -4.31
N SER A 26 -5.70 0.45 -4.00
CA SER A 26 -5.00 -0.83 -3.95
C SER A 26 -5.54 -1.77 -2.87
N ALA A 27 -6.06 -1.23 -1.76
CA ALA A 27 -6.59 -2.02 -0.66
C ALA A 27 -7.95 -2.66 -0.98
N PHE A 28 -8.70 -2.12 -1.95
CA PHE A 28 -10.03 -2.61 -2.31
C PHE A 28 -9.99 -4.01 -2.92
N ALA A 29 -9.07 -4.28 -3.85
CA ALA A 29 -9.06 -5.57 -4.55
C ALA A 29 -8.88 -6.78 -3.59
N PRO A 30 -7.90 -6.79 -2.67
CA PRO A 30 -7.78 -7.88 -1.70
C PRO A 30 -8.94 -7.94 -0.70
N GLY A 31 -9.49 -6.79 -0.29
CA GLY A 31 -10.63 -6.75 0.62
C GLY A 31 -11.89 -7.34 0.00
N PHE A 32 -12.17 -6.99 -1.26
CA PHE A 32 -13.28 -7.56 -2.02
C PHE A 32 -13.10 -9.06 -2.24
N PHE A 33 -11.90 -9.47 -2.66
CA PHE A 33 -11.56 -10.89 -2.83
C PHE A 33 -11.79 -11.69 -1.54
N PHE A 34 -11.36 -11.15 -0.38
CA PHE A 34 -11.56 -11.78 0.91
C PHE A 34 -13.04 -12.04 1.22
N LEU A 35 -13.90 -11.03 1.00
CA LEU A 35 -15.34 -11.15 1.25
C LEU A 35 -16.00 -12.18 0.35
N VAL A 36 -15.63 -12.21 -0.94
CA VAL A 36 -16.13 -13.19 -1.91
C VAL A 36 -15.70 -14.60 -1.49
N ALA A 37 -14.41 -14.82 -1.25
CA ALA A 37 -13.89 -16.13 -0.89
C ALA A 37 -14.49 -16.67 0.42
N LEU A 38 -14.64 -15.81 1.43
CA LEU A 38 -15.25 -16.22 2.70
C LEU A 38 -16.73 -16.58 2.53
N GLY A 39 -17.48 -15.79 1.74
CA GLY A 39 -18.89 -16.04 1.44
C GLY A 39 -19.11 -17.37 0.70
N PHE A 40 -18.25 -17.72 -0.24
CA PHE A 40 -18.36 -18.97 -1.00
C PHE A 40 -17.79 -20.20 -0.27
N SER A 41 -16.83 -20.05 0.63
CA SER A 41 -16.24 -21.18 1.36
C SER A 41 -17.11 -21.74 2.49
N GLY A 42 -18.16 -21.02 2.91
CA GLY A 42 -18.94 -21.36 4.10
C GLY A 42 -18.11 -21.37 5.40
N GLY A 43 -16.94 -20.72 5.39
CA GLY A 43 -15.98 -20.70 6.51
C GLY A 43 -15.07 -21.92 6.62
N ASN A 44 -15.16 -22.90 5.71
CA ASN A 44 -14.33 -24.10 5.74
C ASN A 44 -13.11 -23.94 4.82
N LEU A 45 -12.13 -23.16 5.28
CA LEU A 45 -10.88 -22.88 4.57
C LEU A 45 -9.75 -23.73 5.15
N SER A 46 -8.93 -24.31 4.27
CA SER A 46 -7.67 -24.94 4.64
C SER A 46 -6.66 -23.91 5.17
N GLY A 47 -5.59 -24.38 5.83
CA GLY A 47 -4.57 -23.49 6.38
C GLY A 47 -3.87 -22.62 5.33
N LEU A 48 -3.66 -23.16 4.11
CA LEU A 48 -3.04 -22.41 3.01
C LEU A 48 -3.99 -21.37 2.43
N GLU A 49 -5.28 -21.69 2.31
CA GLU A 49 -6.32 -20.74 1.87
C GLU A 49 -6.47 -19.58 2.85
N TRP A 50 -6.40 -19.84 4.16
CA TRP A 50 -6.34 -18.79 5.17
C TRP A 50 -5.15 -17.85 4.98
N LEU A 51 -3.98 -18.40 4.67
CA LEU A 51 -2.76 -17.62 4.42
C LEU A 51 -2.91 -16.72 3.19
N LEU A 52 -3.48 -17.26 2.11
CA LEU A 52 -3.77 -16.52 0.87
C LEU A 52 -4.80 -15.41 1.06
N LEU A 53 -5.63 -15.49 2.10
CA LEU A 53 -6.67 -14.50 2.40
C LEU A 53 -6.18 -13.45 3.40
N VAL A 54 -5.57 -13.88 4.49
CA VAL A 54 -5.16 -13.01 5.59
C VAL A 54 -3.95 -12.15 5.22
N VAL A 55 -2.99 -12.69 4.45
CA VAL A 55 -1.79 -11.92 4.08
C VAL A 55 -2.15 -10.70 3.21
N PRO A 56 -2.89 -10.83 2.09
CA PRO A 56 -3.31 -9.68 1.31
C PRO A 56 -4.23 -8.74 2.10
N LEU A 57 -5.12 -9.27 2.96
CA LEU A 57 -5.97 -8.45 3.82
C LEU A 57 -5.15 -7.61 4.81
N GLY A 58 -4.15 -8.20 5.45
CA GLY A 58 -3.23 -7.51 6.35
C GLY A 58 -2.43 -6.42 5.63
N LEU A 59 -1.98 -6.69 4.40
CA LEU A 59 -1.32 -5.68 3.56
C LEU A 59 -2.27 -4.54 3.17
N SER A 60 -3.53 -4.83 2.85
CA SER A 60 -4.57 -3.82 2.61
C SER A 60 -4.80 -2.93 3.83
N LEU A 61 -4.93 -3.51 5.02
CA LEU A 61 -5.04 -2.75 6.27
C LEU A 61 -3.78 -1.91 6.54
N GLY A 62 -2.61 -2.45 6.21
CA GLY A 62 -1.34 -1.72 6.23
C GLY A 62 -1.36 -0.52 5.28
N LEU A 63 -1.87 -0.66 4.06
CA LEU A 63 -2.01 0.45 3.11
C LEU A 63 -2.98 1.53 3.60
N LEU A 64 -4.15 1.15 4.13
CA LEU A 64 -5.12 2.10 4.68
C LEU A 64 -4.56 2.87 5.88
N THR A 65 -3.99 2.13 6.84
CA THR A 65 -3.36 2.73 8.02
C THR A 65 -2.17 3.60 7.62
N GLY A 66 -1.35 3.09 6.70
CA GLY A 66 -0.21 3.79 6.14
C GLY A 66 -0.60 5.09 5.45
N ALA A 67 -1.69 5.11 4.67
CA ALA A 67 -2.18 6.31 4.00
C ALA A 67 -2.54 7.40 5.01
N VAL A 68 -3.24 7.04 6.09
CA VAL A 68 -3.56 7.96 7.19
C VAL A 68 -2.29 8.45 7.87
N LEU A 69 -1.38 7.55 8.24
CA LEU A 69 -0.10 7.90 8.87
C LEU A 69 0.77 8.78 7.98
N LEU A 70 0.73 8.56 6.67
CA LEU A 70 1.43 9.35 5.68
C LEU A 70 0.86 10.76 5.65
N LEU A 71 -0.45 10.93 5.51
CA LEU A 71 -1.10 12.25 5.47
C LEU A 71 -0.94 13.04 6.78
N LEU A 72 -0.84 12.36 7.92
CA LEU A 72 -0.55 13.01 9.20
C LEU A 72 0.92 13.42 9.36
N GLY A 73 1.81 12.93 8.48
CA GLY A 73 3.25 13.16 8.56
C GLY A 73 3.94 12.29 9.62
N ARG A 74 3.35 11.17 10.01
CA ARG A 74 3.90 10.25 11.04
C ARG A 74 4.74 9.12 10.44
N SER A 75 4.31 8.54 9.32
CA SER A 75 5.07 7.43 8.71
C SER A 75 4.81 7.30 7.23
N TRP A 76 5.88 7.26 6.44
CA TRP A 76 5.83 6.89 5.02
C TRP A 76 6.13 5.41 4.78
N ARG A 77 6.82 4.76 5.73
CA ARG A 77 7.34 3.39 5.56
C ARG A 77 6.22 2.36 5.47
N VAL A 78 5.11 2.59 6.18
CA VAL A 78 3.99 1.65 6.19
C VAL A 78 3.39 1.52 4.78
N VAL A 79 3.14 2.64 4.09
CA VAL A 79 2.68 2.62 2.69
C VAL A 79 3.74 1.98 1.78
N ALA A 80 5.00 2.38 1.93
CA ALA A 80 6.08 1.87 1.08
C ALA A 80 6.24 0.35 1.17
N VAL A 81 6.27 -0.19 2.40
CA VAL A 81 6.44 -1.63 2.62
C VAL A 81 5.19 -2.40 2.21
N SER A 82 4.01 -2.00 2.70
CA SER A 82 2.76 -2.71 2.37
C SER A 82 2.47 -2.68 0.87
N GLY A 83 2.70 -1.53 0.21
CA GLY A 83 2.54 -1.39 -1.23
C GLY A 83 3.55 -2.20 -2.02
N ALA A 84 4.83 -2.20 -1.63
CA ALA A 84 5.85 -2.99 -2.32
C ALA A 84 5.59 -4.50 -2.20
N VAL A 85 5.26 -4.99 -1.00
CA VAL A 85 4.97 -6.42 -0.78
C VAL A 85 3.71 -6.82 -1.53
N LEU A 86 2.65 -6.00 -1.51
CA LEU A 86 1.42 -6.31 -2.23
C LEU A 86 1.62 -6.29 -3.75
N ALA A 87 2.39 -5.32 -4.27
CA ALA A 87 2.75 -5.27 -5.68
C ALA A 87 3.56 -6.49 -6.12
N LEU A 88 4.56 -6.89 -5.33
CA LEU A 88 5.36 -8.08 -5.60
C LEU A 88 4.51 -9.35 -5.58
N LEU A 89 3.55 -9.44 -4.65
CA LEU A 89 2.65 -10.58 -4.56
C LEU A 89 1.74 -10.67 -5.79
N ILE A 90 1.13 -9.55 -6.20
CA ILE A 90 0.25 -9.51 -7.39
C ILE A 90 1.05 -9.78 -8.66
N ILE A 91 2.11 -9.00 -8.92
CA ILE A 91 2.91 -9.10 -10.14
C ILE A 91 3.62 -10.45 -10.20
N GLY A 92 4.23 -10.88 -9.10
CA GLY A 92 4.92 -12.17 -9.02
C GLY A 92 3.95 -13.35 -9.16
N GLY A 93 2.79 -13.30 -8.50
CA GLY A 93 1.75 -14.30 -8.65
C GLY A 93 1.18 -14.37 -10.07
N THR A 94 1.04 -13.23 -10.76
CA THR A 94 0.64 -13.18 -12.17
C THR A 94 1.72 -13.76 -13.10
N LEU A 95 2.98 -13.35 -12.95
CA LEU A 95 4.05 -13.72 -13.88
C LEU A 95 4.58 -15.15 -13.66
N PHE A 96 4.62 -15.61 -12.42
CA PHE A 96 5.23 -16.89 -12.06
C PHE A 96 4.23 -17.91 -11.50
N GLY A 97 3.09 -17.45 -10.98
CA GLY A 97 2.08 -18.29 -10.33
C GLY A 97 0.84 -18.58 -11.19
N GLY A 98 0.73 -18.04 -12.40
CA GLY A 98 -0.40 -18.26 -13.30
C GLY A 98 -1.73 -17.67 -12.80
N TRP A 99 -1.72 -16.70 -11.88
CA TRP A 99 -2.95 -16.19 -11.24
C TRP A 99 -3.95 -15.52 -12.20
N ALA A 100 -3.52 -15.14 -13.39
CA ALA A 100 -4.32 -14.38 -14.34
C ALA A 100 -3.96 -14.70 -15.80
N GLU A 101 -3.91 -15.99 -16.17
CA GLU A 101 -3.58 -16.41 -17.54
C GLU A 101 -4.49 -15.75 -18.59
N ASP A 102 -5.78 -15.59 -18.31
CA ASP A 102 -6.76 -14.94 -19.20
C ASP A 102 -6.89 -13.42 -19.01
N ALA A 103 -6.20 -12.84 -18.03
CA ALA A 103 -6.38 -11.44 -17.61
C ALA A 103 -5.07 -10.73 -17.25
N LEU A 104 -3.97 -11.15 -17.87
CA LEU A 104 -2.60 -10.75 -17.51
C LEU A 104 -2.43 -9.22 -17.48
N GLY A 105 -2.93 -8.51 -18.50
CA GLY A 105 -2.85 -7.05 -18.56
C GLY A 105 -3.58 -6.36 -17.40
N PHE A 106 -4.78 -6.84 -17.03
CA PHE A 106 -5.54 -6.29 -15.92
C PHE A 106 -4.87 -6.59 -14.57
N ALA A 107 -4.34 -7.80 -14.38
CA ALA A 107 -3.65 -8.18 -13.17
C ALA A 107 -2.36 -7.37 -12.95
N LEU A 108 -1.56 -7.15 -14.01
CA LEU A 108 -0.39 -6.28 -13.96
C LEU A 108 -0.77 -4.82 -13.68
N ALA A 109 -1.81 -4.32 -14.32
CA ALA A 109 -2.32 -2.97 -14.06
C ALA A 109 -2.75 -2.82 -12.58
N THR A 110 -3.40 -3.83 -12.02
CA THR A 110 -3.81 -3.86 -10.61
C THR A 110 -2.60 -3.85 -9.66
N GLY A 111 -1.54 -4.59 -9.98
CA GLY A 111 -0.28 -4.57 -9.24
C GLY A 111 0.50 -3.25 -9.33
N LEU A 112 0.24 -2.44 -10.36
CA LEU A 112 0.91 -1.16 -10.57
C LEU A 112 0.45 -0.09 -9.56
N PHE A 113 -0.80 -0.13 -9.10
CA PHE A 113 -1.31 0.81 -8.10
C PHE A 113 -0.54 0.75 -6.77
N PRO A 114 -0.37 -0.42 -6.12
CA PRO A 114 0.39 -0.50 -4.87
C PRO A 114 1.89 -0.25 -5.09
N ALA A 115 2.42 -0.58 -6.28
CA ALA A 115 3.80 -0.25 -6.64
C ALA A 115 4.01 1.28 -6.73
N ALA A 116 3.12 1.98 -7.44
CA ALA A 116 3.17 3.43 -7.57
C ALA A 116 3.00 4.12 -6.21
N ALA A 117 2.06 3.66 -5.37
CA ALA A 117 1.89 4.16 -4.01
C ALA A 117 3.18 4.01 -3.20
N ALA A 118 3.84 2.85 -3.29
CA ALA A 118 5.09 2.59 -2.58
C ALA A 118 6.24 3.50 -3.06
N VAL A 119 6.40 3.62 -4.37
CA VAL A 119 7.43 4.50 -4.97
C VAL A 119 7.21 5.94 -4.54
N LEU A 120 6.00 6.48 -4.73
CA LEU A 120 5.69 7.87 -4.38
C LEU A 120 5.88 8.15 -2.89
N ALA A 121 5.48 7.23 -2.01
CA ALA A 121 5.68 7.35 -0.57
C ALA A 121 7.17 7.31 -0.18
N SER A 122 8.01 6.62 -0.95
CA SER A 122 9.45 6.45 -0.68
C SER A 122 10.33 7.62 -1.17
N LEU A 123 9.76 8.58 -1.91
CA LEU A 123 10.52 9.68 -2.48
C LEU A 123 11.14 10.59 -1.41
N PRO A 124 12.33 11.17 -1.68
CA PRO A 124 13.10 11.93 -0.69
C PRO A 124 12.33 13.13 -0.13
N GLY A 125 11.52 13.81 -0.96
CA GLY A 125 10.69 14.93 -0.50
C GLY A 125 9.63 14.53 0.53
N VAL A 126 8.97 13.38 0.33
CA VAL A 126 7.99 12.83 1.29
C VAL A 126 8.69 12.41 2.58
N ARG A 127 9.84 11.74 2.46
CA ARG A 127 10.66 11.31 3.61
C ARG A 127 11.11 12.48 4.46
N ALA A 128 11.62 13.53 3.83
CA ALA A 128 12.08 14.75 4.49
C ALA A 128 10.92 15.44 5.21
N TRP A 129 9.76 15.57 4.56
CA TRP A 129 8.57 16.16 5.16
C TRP A 129 8.06 15.37 6.39
N VAL A 130 7.96 14.04 6.30
CA VAL A 130 7.59 13.18 7.45
C VAL A 130 8.62 13.29 8.59
N ALA A 131 9.91 13.40 8.28
CA ALA A 131 10.94 13.60 9.30
C ALA A 131 10.77 14.94 10.03
N ALA A 132 10.51 16.01 9.28
CA ALA A 132 10.29 17.35 9.84
C ALA A 132 9.02 17.39 10.70
N ARG A 133 7.92 16.79 10.25
CA ARG A 133 6.65 16.70 11.01
C ARG A 133 6.79 15.98 12.34
N ARG A 134 7.57 14.89 12.39
CA ARG A 134 7.86 14.14 13.62
C ARG A 134 8.75 14.90 14.61
N ALA A 135 9.59 15.81 14.13
CA ALA A 135 10.43 16.61 15.01
C ALA A 135 9.65 17.73 15.73
N THR A 136 8.46 18.08 15.24
CA THR A 136 7.60 19.14 15.81
C THR A 136 6.42 18.60 16.63
N SER A 137 6.24 17.28 16.71
CA SER A 137 5.09 16.59 17.33
C SER A 137 5.39 16.01 18.70
#